data_AF-A0A7V9VJ75-F1
#
_entry.id   AF-A0A7V9VJ75-F1
#
_cell.length_a   1.000
_cell.length_b   1.000
_cell.length_c   1.000
_cell.angle_alpha   90.00
_cell.angle_beta   90.00
_cell.angle_gamma   90.00
#
_symmetry.space_group_name_H-M   'P 1'
#
loop_
_entity.id
_entity.type
_entity.pdbx_description
1 polymer ?
#
loop_
_entity_poly.entity_id
_entity_poly.type
_entity_poly.pdbx_seq_one_letter_code
_entity_poly.pdbx_strand_id
1 'polypeptide(L)'
;MPDPGDDHPGQTRVMVLRRPAAPFVAFQKREFMLPEREVAPCVLALADDPDGLGRFTGYERDTAHIRDMLVCTHGARDACCATFGYPIYRELRESWASDTLRVWRASHIGGHRFAPTLIDLPEGRTWGHLDQRLAAQIVQRTGSVFEVSRCCRGWAGVTAPFEQVAEREILRRKGWEWLGYGKRGETLATSDDGTSADVRISFQNADATESGAYEARVEVVGTVPTGGCSGEGGEAPQYRVRQLDRVS
;
A
#
# COMPACT_ATOMS: atom_id res chain seq x y z
N MET A 1 -16.51 15.74 -6.52
CA MET A 1 -17.63 14.90 -6.99
C MET A 1 -17.14 13.46 -7.02
N PRO A 2 -17.79 12.54 -6.28
CA PRO A 2 -17.67 11.12 -6.58
C PRO A 2 -18.13 10.86 -8.02
N ASP A 3 -17.62 9.81 -8.65
CA ASP A 3 -18.04 9.46 -10.00
C ASP A 3 -19.49 8.95 -9.98
N PRO A 4 -20.30 9.19 -11.04
CA PRO A 4 -21.75 8.94 -11.03
C PRO A 4 -22.18 7.50 -10.71
N GLY A 5 -21.31 6.51 -10.94
CA GLY A 5 -21.57 5.10 -10.66
C GLY A 5 -21.29 4.67 -9.21
N ASP A 6 -20.62 5.51 -8.43
CA ASP A 6 -20.24 5.25 -7.04
C ASP A 6 -21.04 6.10 -6.03
N ASP A 7 -21.98 6.92 -6.51
CA ASP A 7 -22.80 7.81 -5.69
C ASP A 7 -24.02 7.06 -5.14
N HIS A 8 -24.10 6.94 -3.82
CA HIS A 8 -25.19 6.31 -3.10
C HIS A 8 -25.77 7.31 -2.11
N PRO A 9 -26.79 8.10 -2.51
CA PRO A 9 -27.30 9.18 -1.68
C PRO A 9 -27.73 8.71 -0.28
N GLY A 10 -27.27 9.40 0.76
CA GLY A 10 -27.57 9.07 2.16
C GLY A 10 -26.85 7.83 2.70
N GLN A 11 -25.94 7.25 1.91
CA GLN A 11 -25.10 6.14 2.32
C GLN A 11 -23.61 6.48 2.21
N THR A 12 -22.83 5.92 3.12
CA THR A 12 -21.38 6.05 3.17
C THR A 12 -20.77 4.67 3.08
N ARG A 13 -19.83 4.53 2.13
CA ARG A 13 -18.99 3.34 2.02
C ARG A 13 -17.92 3.36 3.10
N VAL A 14 -17.83 2.29 3.88
CA VAL A 14 -16.75 2.08 4.85
C VAL A 14 -16.00 0.81 4.48
N MET A 15 -14.72 0.96 4.12
CA MET A 15 -13.81 -0.16 3.87
C MET A 15 -12.91 -0.37 5.10
N VAL A 16 -12.92 -1.58 5.64
CA VAL A 16 -12.11 -1.99 6.79
C VAL A 16 -11.07 -3.00 6.30
N LEU A 17 -9.80 -2.67 6.49
CA LEU A 17 -8.67 -3.55 6.19
C LEU A 17 -8.01 -4.00 7.48
N ARG A 18 -7.98 -5.32 7.69
CA ARG A 18 -7.30 -5.92 8.84
C ARG A 18 -6.06 -6.69 8.40
N ARG A 19 -4.95 -6.48 9.11
CA ARG A 19 -3.73 -7.26 8.93
C ARG A 19 -3.90 -8.65 9.57
N PRO A 20 -3.75 -9.74 8.81
CA PRO A 20 -3.72 -11.09 9.39
C PRO A 20 -2.51 -11.30 10.32
N ALA A 21 -2.64 -12.23 11.28
CA ALA A 21 -1.55 -12.57 12.21
C ALA A 21 -0.48 -13.48 11.57
N ALA A 22 -0.90 -14.40 10.69
CA ALA A 22 -0.02 -15.26 9.91
C ALA A 22 0.55 -14.51 8.70
N PRO A 23 1.63 -15.01 8.05
CA PRO A 23 2.08 -14.49 6.77
C PRO A 23 0.92 -14.40 5.77
N PHE A 24 0.79 -13.26 5.09
CA PHE A 24 -0.39 -12.97 4.28
C PHE A 24 -0.05 -12.27 2.97
N VAL A 25 -0.88 -12.50 1.96
CA VAL A 25 -0.75 -11.91 0.61
C VAL A 25 -1.37 -10.52 0.59
N ALA A 26 -2.54 -10.38 1.20
CA ALA A 26 -3.32 -9.15 1.26
C ALA A 26 -4.05 -9.01 2.61
N PHE A 27 -4.39 -7.78 2.96
CA PHE A 27 -5.22 -7.48 4.12
C PHE A 27 -6.61 -8.10 3.95
N GLN A 28 -7.21 -8.54 5.06
CA GLN A 28 -8.61 -8.95 5.06
C GLN A 28 -9.48 -7.71 4.88
N LYS A 29 -10.17 -7.64 3.73
CA LYS A 29 -11.06 -6.53 3.40
C LYS A 29 -12.50 -6.87 3.72
N ARG A 30 -13.17 -5.97 4.43
CA ARG A 30 -14.62 -5.95 4.60
C ARG A 30 -15.14 -4.59 4.19
N GLU A 31 -16.32 -4.54 3.59
CA GLU A 31 -16.92 -3.31 3.10
C GLU A 31 -18.38 -3.22 3.51
N PHE A 32 -18.79 -2.04 3.97
CA PHE A 32 -20.15 -1.75 4.41
C PHE A 32 -20.71 -0.55 3.65
N MET A 33 -21.95 -0.65 3.22
CA MET A 33 -22.75 0.48 2.74
C MET A 33 -23.68 0.94 3.86
N LEU A 34 -23.21 1.88 4.67
CA LEU A 34 -23.88 2.33 5.88
C LEU A 34 -24.77 3.55 5.60
N PRO A 35 -25.98 3.64 6.15
CA PRO A 35 -26.67 4.92 6.28
C PRO A 35 -25.79 5.91 7.07
N GLU A 36 -25.84 7.20 6.75
CA GLU A 36 -25.00 8.22 7.41
C GLU A 36 -25.02 8.15 8.95
N ARG A 37 -26.19 7.89 9.54
CA ARG A 37 -26.37 7.74 10.99
C ARG A 37 -25.63 6.57 11.62
N GLU A 38 -25.27 5.54 10.84
CA GLU A 38 -24.55 4.35 11.31
C GLU A 38 -23.02 4.47 11.17
N VAL A 39 -22.51 5.51 10.51
CA VAL A 39 -21.07 5.68 10.26
C VAL A 39 -20.29 5.90 11.56
N ALA A 40 -20.60 6.95 12.32
CA ALA A 40 -19.89 7.23 13.57
C ALA A 40 -20.02 6.07 14.58
N PRO A 41 -21.22 5.47 14.76
CA PRO A 41 -21.36 4.30 15.60
C PRO A 41 -20.57 3.06 15.12
N CYS A 42 -20.28 2.94 13.81
CA CYS A 42 -19.41 1.88 13.26
C CYS A 42 -17.93 2.13 13.55
N VAL A 43 -17.48 3.37 13.37
CA VAL A 43 -16.11 3.77 13.69
C VAL A 43 -15.80 3.59 15.17
N LEU A 44 -16.74 3.95 16.06
CA LEU A 44 -16.58 3.74 17.50
C LEU A 44 -16.49 2.25 17.85
N ALA A 45 -17.34 1.40 17.27
CA ALA A 45 -17.28 -0.04 17.49
C ALA A 45 -15.90 -0.62 17.11
N LEU A 46 -15.34 -0.19 15.97
CA LEU A 46 -13.99 -0.59 15.52
C LEU A 46 -12.87 -0.13 16.45
N ALA A 47 -13.03 1.03 17.09
CA ALA A 47 -12.05 1.56 18.02
C ALA A 47 -12.05 0.79 19.35
N ASP A 48 -13.23 0.35 19.80
CA ASP A 48 -13.40 -0.40 21.05
C ASP A 48 -13.02 -1.88 20.91
N ASP A 49 -13.53 -2.54 19.88
CA ASP A 49 -13.24 -3.93 19.53
C ASP A 49 -13.10 -4.03 18.01
N PRO A 50 -11.90 -4.33 17.49
CA PRO A 50 -11.71 -4.54 16.06
C PRO A 50 -12.74 -5.52 15.45
N ASP A 51 -13.16 -6.54 16.22
CA ASP A 51 -14.12 -7.58 15.80
C ASP A 51 -15.59 -7.21 16.08
N GLY A 52 -15.84 -6.06 16.71
CA GLY A 52 -17.13 -5.54 17.16
C GLY A 52 -18.11 -5.10 16.04
N LEU A 53 -17.92 -5.58 14.81
CA LEU A 53 -18.73 -5.18 13.65
C LEU A 53 -20.00 -6.03 13.43
N GLY A 54 -20.30 -6.97 14.32
CA GLY A 54 -21.43 -7.91 14.17
C GLY A 54 -22.77 -7.23 13.87
N ARG A 55 -23.05 -6.07 14.49
CA ARG A 55 -24.30 -5.33 14.28
C ARG A 55 -24.44 -4.68 12.90
N PHE A 56 -23.35 -4.59 12.14
CA PHE A 56 -23.34 -3.97 10.81
C PHE A 56 -23.32 -4.98 9.67
N THR A 57 -23.35 -6.28 9.97
CA THR A 57 -23.33 -7.36 8.97
C THR A 57 -24.42 -7.23 7.91
N GLY A 58 -25.60 -6.70 8.26
CA GLY A 58 -26.67 -6.42 7.29
C GLY A 58 -26.32 -5.39 6.21
N TYR A 59 -25.31 -4.55 6.45
CA TYR A 59 -24.81 -3.55 5.51
C TYR A 59 -23.59 -4.04 4.71
N GLU A 60 -23.06 -5.22 5.03
CA GLU A 60 -21.85 -5.76 4.42
C GLU A 60 -22.09 -6.06 2.93
N ARG A 61 -21.07 -5.83 2.11
CA ARG A 61 -21.07 -6.11 0.66
C ARG A 61 -19.98 -7.14 0.36
N ASP A 62 -20.30 -8.11 -0.48
CA ASP A 62 -19.30 -9.06 -0.98
C ASP A 62 -18.38 -8.38 -1.99
N THR A 63 -17.27 -7.86 -1.48
CA THR A 63 -16.26 -7.12 -2.28
C THR A 63 -14.84 -7.58 -1.96
N ALA A 64 -14.67 -8.67 -1.21
CA ALA A 64 -13.37 -9.16 -0.79
C ALA A 64 -12.42 -9.46 -1.97
N HIS A 65 -13.01 -9.84 -3.12
CA HIS A 65 -12.32 -10.13 -4.38
C HIS A 65 -11.93 -8.88 -5.19
N ILE A 66 -12.43 -7.70 -4.82
CA ILE A 66 -12.21 -6.46 -5.56
C ILE A 66 -10.88 -5.82 -5.15
N ARG A 67 -10.07 -5.37 -6.11
CA ARG A 67 -8.88 -4.54 -5.89
C ARG A 67 -9.29 -3.06 -5.91
N ASP A 68 -8.74 -2.27 -5.00
CA ASP A 68 -9.05 -0.85 -4.83
C ASP A 68 -7.77 -0.02 -4.94
N MET A 69 -7.68 0.81 -5.97
CA MET A 69 -6.57 1.75 -6.16
C MET A 69 -6.99 3.17 -5.78
N LEU A 70 -6.39 3.71 -4.74
CA LEU A 70 -6.67 5.05 -4.23
C LEU A 70 -5.61 6.01 -4.74
N VAL A 71 -5.97 6.89 -5.67
CA VAL A 71 -5.07 7.90 -6.26
C VAL A 71 -5.28 9.24 -5.59
N CYS A 72 -4.22 9.81 -5.01
CA CYS A 72 -4.29 11.14 -4.42
C CYS A 72 -4.52 12.18 -5.52
N THR A 73 -5.66 12.87 -5.46
CA THR A 73 -5.98 14.00 -6.38
C THR A 73 -6.21 15.30 -5.63
N HIS A 74 -5.79 15.34 -4.35
CA HIS A 74 -5.99 16.49 -3.49
C HIS A 74 -4.97 17.59 -3.79
N GLY A 75 -5.45 18.82 -3.98
CA GLY A 75 -4.62 19.97 -4.37
C GLY A 75 -4.46 21.06 -3.29
N ALA A 76 -5.18 20.99 -2.17
CA ALA A 76 -5.20 22.11 -1.23
C ALA A 76 -3.92 22.20 -0.37
N ARG A 77 -3.33 21.06 -0.01
CA ARG A 77 -2.05 21.01 0.71
C ARG A 77 -0.84 21.06 -0.22
N ASP A 78 -0.94 20.42 -1.37
CA ASP A 78 0.13 20.33 -2.38
C ASP A 78 -0.52 20.20 -3.77
N ALA A 79 -0.23 21.13 -4.67
CA ALA A 79 -0.77 21.14 -6.02
C ALA A 79 -0.25 19.98 -6.89
N CYS A 80 0.94 19.44 -6.57
CA CYS A 80 1.59 18.37 -7.33
C CYS A 80 0.65 17.14 -7.47
N CYS A 81 -0.08 16.72 -6.42
CA CYS A 81 -1.02 15.59 -6.52
C CYS A 81 -2.28 15.92 -7.36
N ALA A 82 -2.80 17.14 -7.29
CA ALA A 82 -3.90 17.54 -8.16
C ALA A 82 -3.48 17.58 -9.63
N THR A 83 -2.28 18.11 -9.92
CA THR A 83 -1.75 18.25 -11.28
C THR A 83 -1.37 16.92 -11.90
N PHE A 84 -0.63 16.06 -11.19
CA PHE A 84 -0.08 14.82 -11.75
C PHE A 84 -0.90 13.57 -11.38
N GLY A 85 -1.61 13.60 -10.26
CA GLY A 85 -2.42 12.46 -9.81
C GLY A 85 -3.74 12.33 -10.56
N TYR A 86 -4.38 13.43 -10.94
CA TYR A 86 -5.65 13.37 -11.68
C TYR A 86 -5.52 12.74 -13.08
N PRO A 87 -4.48 13.03 -13.90
CA PRO A 87 -4.26 12.32 -15.15
C PRO A 87 -4.06 10.81 -15.00
N ILE A 88 -3.39 10.37 -13.92
CA ILE A 88 -3.22 8.94 -13.60
C ILE A 88 -4.56 8.33 -13.20
N TYR A 89 -5.30 8.99 -12.30
CA TYR A 89 -6.63 8.56 -11.90
C TYR A 89 -7.54 8.31 -13.12
N ARG A 90 -7.59 9.28 -14.03
CA ARG A 90 -8.43 9.19 -15.23
C ARG A 90 -8.02 8.02 -16.13
N GLU A 91 -6.74 7.91 -16.44
CA GLU A 91 -6.22 6.84 -17.29
C GLU A 91 -6.51 5.46 -16.69
N LEU A 92 -6.25 5.29 -15.38
CA LEU A 92 -6.56 4.06 -14.66
C LEU A 92 -8.06 3.74 -14.64
N ARG A 93 -8.90 4.73 -14.36
CA ARG A 93 -10.36 4.54 -14.29
C ARG A 93 -10.94 4.21 -15.66
N GLU A 94 -10.53 4.92 -16.71
CA GLU A 94 -11.07 4.76 -18.07
C GLU A 94 -10.59 3.45 -18.73
N SER A 95 -9.35 3.03 -18.48
CA SER A 95 -8.74 1.91 -19.19
C SER A 95 -8.82 0.58 -18.44
N TRP A 96 -8.87 0.61 -17.10
CA TRP A 96 -8.66 -0.58 -16.28
C TRP A 96 -9.73 -0.85 -15.22
N ALA A 97 -10.64 0.09 -14.95
CA ALA A 97 -11.72 -0.18 -14.01
C ALA A 97 -12.64 -1.30 -14.51
N SER A 98 -13.02 -2.19 -13.61
CA SER A 98 -13.87 -3.35 -13.89
C SER A 98 -14.57 -3.80 -12.60
N ASP A 99 -15.38 -4.85 -12.69
CA ASP A 99 -16.01 -5.48 -11.52
C ASP A 99 -14.98 -6.02 -10.50
N THR A 100 -13.73 -6.20 -10.91
CA THR A 100 -12.63 -6.69 -10.06
C THR A 100 -11.60 -5.62 -9.68
N LEU A 101 -11.66 -4.42 -10.27
CA LEU A 101 -10.74 -3.33 -10.01
C LEU A 101 -11.48 -1.98 -9.98
N ARG A 102 -11.52 -1.35 -8.81
CA ARG A 102 -12.04 0.01 -8.62
C ARG A 102 -10.89 0.98 -8.47
N VAL A 103 -11.01 2.11 -9.16
CA VAL A 103 -10.04 3.22 -9.07
C VAL A 103 -10.75 4.41 -8.45
N TRP A 104 -10.18 4.93 -7.36
CA TRP A 104 -10.77 5.96 -6.53
C TRP A 104 -9.93 7.22 -6.55
N ARG A 105 -10.62 8.36 -6.51
CA ARG A 105 -9.99 9.61 -6.07
C ARG A 105 -9.90 9.58 -4.55
N ALA A 106 -8.72 9.86 -4.04
CA ALA A 106 -8.50 10.02 -2.60
C ALA A 106 -8.15 11.48 -2.27
N SER A 107 -8.53 11.86 -1.04
CA SER A 107 -8.00 13.04 -0.36
C SER A 107 -6.51 12.84 -0.03
N HIS A 108 -5.92 13.68 0.84
CA HIS A 108 -4.50 13.54 1.18
C HIS A 108 -4.22 12.20 1.88
N ILE A 109 -3.49 11.31 1.22
CA ILE A 109 -3.09 9.98 1.74
C ILE A 109 -1.63 9.94 2.24
N GLY A 110 -1.03 11.10 2.51
CA GLY A 110 0.36 11.20 2.93
C GLY A 110 1.39 11.00 1.81
N GLY A 111 2.62 11.43 2.07
CA GLY A 111 3.73 11.32 1.12
C GLY A 111 3.62 12.21 -0.11
N HIS A 112 3.07 13.43 0.02
CA HIS A 112 2.94 14.39 -1.09
C HIS A 112 4.30 14.74 -1.74
N ARG A 113 5.41 14.66 -1.00
CA ARG A 113 6.77 14.78 -1.57
C ARG A 113 7.10 13.74 -2.64
N PHE A 114 6.36 12.63 -2.63
CA PHE A 114 6.43 11.56 -3.62
C PHE A 114 5.29 11.63 -4.63
N ALA A 115 4.65 12.79 -4.79
CA ALA A 115 3.55 12.95 -5.73
C ALA A 115 3.97 12.57 -7.17
N PRO A 116 3.04 12.01 -7.95
CA PRO A 116 1.69 11.55 -7.55
C PRO A 116 1.74 10.24 -6.75
N THR A 117 0.82 10.08 -5.80
CA THR A 117 0.77 8.91 -4.90
C THR A 117 -0.46 8.04 -5.11
N LEU A 118 -0.27 6.72 -4.96
CA LEU A 118 -1.30 5.69 -5.08
C LEU A 118 -1.17 4.69 -3.95
N ILE A 119 -2.29 4.24 -3.38
CA ILE A 119 -2.36 3.08 -2.49
C ILE A 119 -3.13 1.96 -3.19
N ASP A 120 -2.56 0.77 -3.22
CA ASP A 120 -3.10 -0.41 -3.87
C ASP A 120 -3.57 -1.41 -2.80
N LEU A 121 -4.88 -1.59 -2.72
CA LEU A 121 -5.58 -2.40 -1.72
C LEU A 121 -6.27 -3.60 -2.40
N PRO A 122 -6.43 -4.74 -1.72
CA PRO A 122 -6.08 -5.00 -0.33
C PRO A 122 -4.61 -5.39 -0.10
N GLU A 123 -3.73 -5.34 -1.12
CA GLU A 123 -2.31 -5.69 -0.95
C GLU A 123 -1.57 -4.78 0.05
N GLY A 124 -2.03 -3.53 0.20
CA GLY A 124 -1.44 -2.56 1.13
C GLY A 124 -0.13 -1.98 0.61
N ARG A 125 0.03 -1.85 -0.72
CA ARG A 125 1.23 -1.25 -1.32
C ARG A 125 1.05 0.22 -1.53
N THR A 126 2.10 0.97 -1.24
CA THR A 126 2.13 2.42 -1.43
C THR A 126 3.13 2.79 -2.52
N TRP A 127 2.69 3.64 -3.42
CA TRP A 127 3.44 4.04 -4.61
C TRP A 127 3.57 5.57 -4.68
N GLY A 128 4.64 6.04 -5.29
CA GLY A 128 4.94 7.45 -5.50
C GLY A 128 5.76 7.68 -6.76
N HIS A 129 5.86 8.93 -7.22
CA HIS A 129 6.52 9.34 -8.46
C HIS A 129 6.06 8.53 -9.67
N LEU A 130 4.76 8.21 -9.71
CA LEU A 130 4.18 7.46 -10.82
C LEU A 130 4.00 8.36 -12.04
N ASP A 131 4.15 7.75 -13.21
CA ASP A 131 3.54 8.20 -14.45
C ASP A 131 2.44 7.20 -14.87
N GLN A 132 1.69 7.53 -15.94
CA GLN A 132 0.62 6.68 -16.46
C GLN A 132 1.13 5.29 -16.89
N ARG A 133 2.31 5.23 -17.52
CA ARG A 133 2.91 3.97 -17.97
C ARG A 133 3.20 3.03 -16.80
N LEU A 134 3.84 3.53 -15.75
CA LEU A 134 4.18 2.76 -14.55
C LEU A 134 2.91 2.37 -13.78
N ALA A 135 1.91 3.25 -13.73
CA ALA A 135 0.61 2.93 -13.14
C ALA A 135 -0.09 1.76 -13.87
N ALA A 136 -0.12 1.79 -15.21
CA ALA A 136 -0.65 0.69 -16.01
C ALA A 136 0.14 -0.63 -15.82
N GLN A 137 1.46 -0.55 -15.68
CA GLN A 137 2.31 -1.71 -15.39
C GLN A 137 2.00 -2.31 -14.00
N ILE A 138 1.71 -1.49 -12.99
CA ILE A 138 1.28 -1.94 -11.66
C ILE A 138 -0.09 -2.63 -11.71
N VAL A 139 -1.03 -2.10 -12.49
CA VAL A 139 -2.33 -2.75 -12.69
C VAL A 139 -2.15 -4.14 -13.29
N GLN A 140 -1.45 -4.21 -14.42
CA GLN A 140 -1.32 -5.44 -15.21
C GLN A 140 -0.28 -6.42 -14.65
N ARG A 141 0.54 -5.99 -13.69
CA ARG A 141 1.72 -6.73 -13.20
C ARG A 141 2.66 -7.10 -14.36
N THR A 142 2.99 -6.11 -15.18
CA THR A 142 3.82 -6.27 -16.40
C THR A 142 5.05 -5.37 -16.39
N GLY A 143 5.97 -5.60 -17.31
CA GLY A 143 7.18 -4.79 -17.45
C GLY A 143 8.20 -5.04 -16.34
N SER A 144 9.17 -4.13 -16.23
CA SER A 144 10.33 -4.29 -15.36
C SER A 144 10.00 -3.93 -13.92
N VAL A 145 10.00 -4.94 -13.03
CA VAL A 145 9.89 -4.71 -11.58
C VAL A 145 11.05 -3.87 -11.04
N PHE A 146 12.20 -3.88 -11.71
CA PHE A 146 13.29 -2.98 -11.36
C PHE A 146 12.91 -1.50 -11.52
N GLU A 147 12.17 -1.13 -12.57
CA GLU A 147 11.68 0.23 -12.75
C GLU A 147 10.58 0.55 -11.75
N VAL A 148 9.55 -0.31 -11.67
CA VAL A 148 8.38 -0.08 -10.80
C VAL A 148 8.75 -0.05 -9.33
N SER A 149 9.69 -0.89 -8.88
CA SER A 149 10.12 -0.92 -7.47
C SER A 149 10.74 0.41 -7.00
N ARG A 150 11.28 1.25 -7.91
CA ARG A 150 11.75 2.61 -7.55
C ARG A 150 10.62 3.53 -7.10
N CYS A 151 9.42 3.29 -7.60
CA CYS A 151 8.19 3.97 -7.20
C CYS A 151 7.56 3.36 -5.95
N CYS A 152 8.00 2.18 -5.50
CA CYS A 152 7.49 1.53 -4.29
C CYS A 152 8.00 2.27 -3.05
N ARG A 153 7.05 2.89 -2.34
CA ARG A 153 7.29 3.59 -1.06
C ARG A 153 7.33 2.61 0.12
N GLY A 154 6.71 1.44 -0.01
CA GLY A 154 6.71 0.40 1.00
C GLY A 154 5.41 -0.42 1.01
N TRP A 155 5.48 -1.56 1.69
CA TRP A 155 4.35 -2.44 1.97
C TRP A 155 3.86 -2.24 3.40
N ALA A 156 2.58 -1.92 3.58
CA ALA A 156 1.99 -1.64 4.89
C ALA A 156 1.88 -2.89 5.79
N GLY A 157 2.15 -4.09 5.26
CA GLY A 157 2.16 -5.31 6.06
C GLY A 157 3.30 -5.39 7.08
N VAL A 158 4.37 -4.63 6.85
CA VAL A 158 5.52 -4.50 7.76
C VAL A 158 5.58 -3.10 8.38
N THR A 159 6.03 -3.03 9.63
CA THR A 159 5.98 -1.79 10.43
C THR A 159 7.32 -1.10 10.54
N ALA A 160 8.44 -1.81 10.40
CA ALA A 160 9.76 -1.19 10.47
C ALA A 160 10.24 -0.67 9.09
N PRO A 161 10.89 0.51 9.01
CA PRO A 161 11.44 1.02 7.76
C PRO A 161 12.42 0.05 7.07
N PHE A 162 13.29 -0.61 7.85
CA PHE A 162 14.25 -1.58 7.31
C PHE A 162 13.54 -2.81 6.70
N GLU A 163 12.42 -3.24 7.26
CA GLU A 163 11.57 -4.31 6.70
C GLU A 163 10.99 -3.93 5.35
N GLN A 164 10.52 -2.68 5.18
CA GLN A 164 10.01 -2.20 3.89
C GLN A 164 11.10 -2.18 2.81
N VAL A 165 12.33 -1.82 3.19
CA VAL A 165 13.47 -1.81 2.27
C VAL A 165 13.86 -3.22 1.85
N ALA A 166 13.93 -4.16 2.81
CA ALA A 166 14.21 -5.56 2.53
C ALA A 166 13.13 -6.19 1.62
N GLU A 167 11.85 -6.00 1.93
CA GLU A 167 10.73 -6.53 1.13
C GLU A 167 10.76 -6.02 -0.31
N ARG A 168 11.07 -4.73 -0.50
CA ARG A 168 11.18 -4.11 -1.83
C ARG A 168 12.36 -4.67 -2.63
N GLU A 169 13.49 -4.97 -1.99
CA GLU A 169 14.62 -5.61 -2.67
C GLU A 169 14.29 -7.05 -3.07
N ILE A 170 13.53 -7.80 -2.26
CA ILE A 170 13.04 -9.12 -2.64
C ILE A 170 12.06 -9.02 -3.83
N LEU A 171 11.14 -8.05 -3.80
CA LEU A 171 10.25 -7.75 -4.94
C LEU A 171 11.08 -7.52 -6.22
N ARG A 172 12.14 -6.72 -6.12
CA ARG A 172 13.03 -6.41 -7.25
C ARG A 172 13.69 -7.67 -7.83
N ARG A 173 14.06 -8.65 -6.99
CA ARG A 173 14.72 -9.90 -7.42
C ARG A 173 13.75 -10.96 -7.92
N LYS A 174 12.62 -11.15 -7.24
CA LYS A 174 11.63 -12.20 -7.53
C LYS A 174 10.59 -11.77 -8.55
N GLY A 175 10.45 -10.47 -8.82
CA GLY A 175 9.51 -9.96 -9.80
C GLY A 175 8.07 -9.99 -9.31
N TRP A 176 7.12 -9.91 -10.25
CA TRP A 176 5.69 -9.77 -9.97
C TRP A 176 5.09 -10.95 -9.20
N GLU A 177 5.64 -12.15 -9.37
CA GLU A 177 5.22 -13.35 -8.66
C GLU A 177 5.33 -13.18 -7.14
N TRP A 178 6.29 -12.37 -6.67
CA TRP A 178 6.46 -12.08 -5.25
C TRP A 178 5.18 -11.51 -4.62
N LEU A 179 4.33 -10.83 -5.39
CA LEU A 179 3.07 -10.29 -4.90
C LEU A 179 2.06 -11.36 -4.50
N GLY A 180 2.19 -12.59 -5.01
CA GLY A 180 1.33 -13.72 -4.67
C GLY A 180 1.75 -14.51 -3.42
N TYR A 181 2.87 -14.15 -2.78
CA TYR A 181 3.35 -14.84 -1.59
C TYR A 181 2.78 -14.21 -0.33
N GLY A 182 2.37 -15.05 0.62
CA GLY A 182 2.09 -14.64 1.98
C GLY A 182 3.39 -14.36 2.72
N LYS A 183 3.49 -13.21 3.40
CA LYS A 183 4.77 -12.73 3.95
C LYS A 183 4.62 -12.15 5.35
N ARG A 184 5.73 -12.11 6.08
CA ARG A 184 5.86 -11.42 7.36
C ARG A 184 7.29 -10.88 7.50
N GLY A 185 7.41 -9.65 8.01
CA GLY A 185 8.70 -9.06 8.38
C GLY A 185 8.96 -9.15 9.87
N GLU A 186 10.24 -9.27 10.21
CA GLU A 186 10.76 -9.25 11.57
C GLU A 186 12.14 -8.58 11.56
N THR A 187 12.34 -7.58 12.41
CA THR A 187 13.66 -7.01 12.67
C THR A 187 14.37 -7.86 13.72
N LEU A 188 15.45 -8.55 13.34
CA LEU A 188 16.22 -9.46 14.20
C LEU A 188 17.15 -8.72 15.14
N ALA A 189 17.84 -7.72 14.63
CA ALA A 189 18.78 -6.88 15.38
C ALA A 189 18.89 -5.50 14.71
N THR A 190 19.15 -4.47 15.52
CA THR A 190 19.44 -3.11 15.06
C THR A 190 20.78 -2.69 15.66
N SER A 191 21.61 -1.97 14.91
CA SER A 191 22.85 -1.41 15.46
C SER A 191 22.58 -0.38 16.54
N ASP A 192 23.53 -0.19 17.45
CA ASP A 192 23.41 0.74 18.59
C ASP A 192 23.12 2.19 18.16
N ASP A 193 23.63 2.60 17.00
CA ASP A 193 23.42 3.92 16.41
C ASP A 193 22.12 4.04 15.57
N GLY A 194 21.37 2.94 15.43
CA GLY A 194 20.14 2.88 14.65
C GLY A 194 20.32 3.00 13.13
N THR A 195 21.55 2.95 12.61
CA THR A 195 21.83 3.15 11.17
C THR A 195 21.80 1.87 10.36
N SER A 196 21.71 0.70 11.00
CA SER A 196 21.59 -0.58 10.31
C SER A 196 20.70 -1.56 11.05
N ALA A 197 20.13 -2.51 10.33
CA ALA A 197 19.37 -3.60 10.91
C ALA A 197 19.53 -4.91 10.10
N ASP A 198 19.50 -6.02 10.84
CA ASP A 198 19.31 -7.36 10.30
C ASP A 198 17.82 -7.68 10.32
N VAL A 199 17.27 -8.04 9.18
CA VAL A 199 15.83 -8.21 8.97
C VAL A 199 15.57 -9.56 8.34
N ARG A 200 14.52 -10.24 8.80
CA ARG A 200 14.00 -11.46 8.19
C ARG A 200 12.64 -11.20 7.53
N ILE A 201 12.48 -11.62 6.28
CA ILE A 201 11.21 -11.68 5.57
C ILE A 201 10.87 -13.14 5.30
N SER A 202 9.97 -13.70 6.11
CA SER A 202 9.46 -15.06 5.92
C SER A 202 8.35 -15.05 4.87
N PHE A 203 8.29 -16.09 4.04
CA PHE A 203 7.30 -16.20 2.97
C PHE A 203 6.79 -17.62 2.77
N GLN A 204 5.59 -17.70 2.20
CA GLN A 204 4.93 -18.93 1.80
C GLN A 204 4.00 -18.65 0.60
N ASN A 205 3.97 -19.52 -0.40
CA ASN A 205 3.00 -19.41 -1.48
C ASN A 205 1.62 -19.94 -1.04
N ALA A 206 0.57 -19.66 -1.83
CA ALA A 206 -0.81 -20.01 -1.46
C ALA A 206 -1.02 -21.50 -1.18
N ASP A 207 -0.34 -22.39 -1.92
CA ASP A 207 -0.47 -23.85 -1.80
C ASP A 207 0.48 -24.45 -0.76
N ALA A 208 1.25 -23.64 -0.04
CA ALA A 208 2.27 -24.05 0.93
C ALA A 208 3.36 -25.01 0.38
N THR A 209 3.55 -25.04 -0.95
CA THR A 209 4.57 -25.87 -1.62
C THR A 209 5.94 -25.19 -1.69
N GLU A 210 5.98 -23.85 -1.65
CA GLU A 210 7.20 -23.08 -1.51
C GLU A 210 7.08 -22.18 -0.28
N SER A 211 8.00 -22.37 0.66
CA SER A 211 8.20 -21.49 1.81
C SER A 211 9.69 -21.26 2.03
N GLY A 212 10.00 -20.27 2.86
CA GLY A 212 11.35 -19.98 3.28
C GLY A 212 11.42 -18.62 3.94
N ALA A 213 12.63 -18.11 4.10
CA ALA A 213 12.85 -16.75 4.52
C ALA A 213 14.00 -16.11 3.75
N TYR A 214 13.99 -14.79 3.70
CA TYR A 214 15.15 -14.00 3.32
C TYR A 214 15.66 -13.26 4.54
N GLU A 215 16.98 -13.31 4.74
CA GLU A 215 17.66 -12.45 5.70
C GLU A 215 18.43 -11.36 4.97
N ALA A 216 18.27 -10.13 5.44
CA ALA A 216 18.84 -8.94 4.84
C ALA A 216 19.56 -8.10 5.88
N ARG A 217 20.77 -7.63 5.54
CA ARG A 217 21.40 -6.51 6.24
C ARG A 217 21.10 -5.22 5.50
N VAL A 218 20.37 -4.31 6.14
CA VAL A 218 19.97 -3.01 5.58
C VAL A 218 20.69 -1.90 6.33
N GLU A 219 21.27 -0.94 5.61
CA GLU A 219 22.03 0.17 6.16
C GLU A 219 21.53 1.52 5.63
N VAL A 220 21.57 2.55 6.47
CA VAL A 220 21.47 3.95 6.07
C VAL A 220 22.82 4.36 5.48
N VAL A 221 22.82 4.78 4.22
CA VAL A 221 24.05 5.13 3.47
C VAL A 221 24.22 6.62 3.21
N GLY A 222 23.29 7.43 3.71
CA GLY A 222 23.31 8.88 3.58
C GLY A 222 21.92 9.46 3.71
N THR A 223 21.81 10.75 3.43
CA THR A 223 20.54 11.46 3.36
C THR A 223 20.43 12.17 2.01
N VAL A 224 19.19 12.42 1.60
CA VAL A 224 18.89 13.34 0.49
C VAL A 224 18.08 14.50 1.03
N PRO A 225 18.36 15.72 0.56
CA PRO A 225 17.46 16.84 0.77
C PRO A 225 16.08 16.50 0.22
N THR A 226 15.07 16.83 0.99
CA THR A 226 13.67 16.71 0.62
C THR A 226 13.03 18.07 0.66
N GLY A 227 12.13 18.28 -0.29
CA GLY A 227 11.28 19.47 -0.38
C GLY A 227 9.97 19.08 -1.06
N GLY A 228 9.00 19.96 -1.02
CA GLY A 228 7.73 19.78 -1.70
C GLY A 228 7.27 21.09 -2.35
N CYS A 229 6.22 20.99 -3.16
CA CYS A 229 5.53 22.15 -3.75
C CYS A 229 5.12 23.20 -2.68
N SER A 230 5.02 22.83 -1.38
CA SER A 230 4.48 23.68 -0.30
C SER A 230 5.10 23.47 1.10
N GLY A 231 6.21 22.73 1.24
CA GLY A 231 6.78 22.36 2.55
C GLY A 231 8.18 22.91 2.82
N GLU A 232 8.51 23.13 4.10
CA GLU A 232 9.89 23.37 4.54
C GLU A 232 10.78 22.16 4.20
N GLY A 233 12.01 22.46 3.79
CA GLY A 233 13.00 21.45 3.46
C GLY A 233 13.36 20.57 4.65
N GLY A 234 13.71 19.32 4.40
CA GLY A 234 14.22 18.39 5.41
C GLY A 234 15.15 17.36 4.80
N GLU A 235 15.60 16.39 5.57
CA GLU A 235 16.42 15.29 5.06
C GLU A 235 15.68 13.96 5.16
N ALA A 236 15.83 13.11 4.14
CA ALA A 236 15.34 11.74 4.18
C ALA A 236 16.51 10.75 4.10
N PRO A 237 16.56 9.74 4.99
CA PRO A 237 17.58 8.71 4.93
C PRO A 237 17.46 7.92 3.62
N GLN A 238 18.61 7.55 3.08
CA GLN A 238 18.77 6.63 1.96
C GLN A 238 19.23 5.29 2.49
N TYR A 239 18.58 4.24 2.05
CA TYR A 239 18.86 2.88 2.50
C TYR A 239 19.52 2.06 1.40
N ARG A 240 20.37 1.12 1.81
CA ARG A 240 20.98 0.12 0.94
C ARG A 240 20.85 -1.26 1.57
N VAL A 241 20.46 -2.24 0.78
CA VAL A 241 20.55 -3.65 1.18
C VAL A 241 21.97 -4.13 0.84
N ARG A 242 22.78 -4.43 1.86
CA ARG A 242 24.16 -4.92 1.69
C ARG A 242 24.23 -6.39 1.35
N GLN A 243 23.36 -7.15 1.99
CA GLN A 243 23.27 -8.59 1.89
C GLN A 243 21.79 -8.96 1.89
N LEU A 244 21.43 -9.93 1.06
CA LEU A 244 20.09 -10.51 1.03
C LEU A 244 20.23 -11.96 0.57
N ASP A 245 20.12 -12.86 1.54
CA ASP A 245 20.28 -14.29 1.34
C ASP A 245 18.98 -15.02 1.64
N ARG A 246 18.70 -16.06 0.86
CA ARG A 246 17.63 -16.99 1.19
C ARG A 246 18.14 -17.92 2.29
N VAL A 247 17.43 -17.95 3.41
CA VAL A 247 17.67 -18.85 4.53
C VAL A 247 16.42 -19.71 4.68
N SER A 248 16.59 -21.04 4.64
CA SER A 248 15.53 -22.05 4.48
C SER A 248 14.79 -22.08 3.15
#